data_AF-A0A1F9P0E5-F1
#
_entry.id   AF-A0A1F9P0E5-F1
#
_cell.length_a   1.000
_cell.length_b   1.000
_cell.length_c   1.000
_cell.angle_alpha   90.00
_cell.angle_beta   90.00
_cell.angle_gamma   90.00
#
_symmetry.space_group_name_H-M   'P 1'
#
loop_
_entity.id
_entity.type
_entity.pdbx_description
1 polymer ?
#
loop_
_entity_poly.entity_id
_entity_poly.type
_entity_poly.pdbx_seq_one_letter_code
_entity_poly.pdbx_strand_id
1 'polypeptide(L)'
;MSGCPGSRMMAFEKSDAPESPAGKVPSQLRQWPIQLHLVSPQAPYFQGADVVLAADCVPFAMGDFHGAYLKGKSLAIACPKLDGDQEIYVEKLRGLFEDAKINSLTVTIMQVPCCRGLLGLAMQALKGSSRKVPVKSVIVSLQGEVLQEEWASA
;
A
#
# COMPACT_ATOMS: atom_id res chain seq x y z
N MET A 1 12.55 12.25 26.56
CA MET A 1 12.62 11.26 25.46
C MET A 1 11.21 11.00 24.96
N SER A 2 10.74 11.84 24.03
CA SER A 2 9.42 11.63 23.42
C SER A 2 9.56 10.57 22.34
N GLY A 3 8.97 9.39 22.57
CA GLY A 3 9.00 8.30 21.59
C GLY A 3 8.38 8.74 20.25
N CYS A 4 8.88 8.17 19.15
CA CYS A 4 8.29 8.38 17.83
C CYS A 4 6.79 8.05 17.90
N PRO A 5 5.87 8.92 17.43
CA PRO A 5 4.43 8.66 17.47
C PRO A 5 4.04 7.30 16.88
N GLY A 6 4.79 6.80 15.90
CA GLY A 6 4.61 5.50 15.27
C GLY A 6 5.13 4.29 16.06
N SER A 7 5.52 4.43 17.33
CA SER A 7 5.88 3.31 18.22
C SER A 7 5.17 3.37 19.58
N ARG A 8 4.15 4.22 19.72
CA ARG A 8 3.38 4.33 20.96
C ARG A 8 2.48 3.10 21.13
N MET A 9 2.57 2.43 22.28
CA MET A 9 1.64 1.35 22.64
C MET A 9 0.25 1.93 22.93
N MET A 10 -0.78 1.30 22.36
CA MET A 10 -2.19 1.68 22.50
C MET A 10 -3.05 0.41 22.52
N ALA A 11 -4.12 0.43 23.31
CA ALA A 11 -5.19 -0.55 23.27
C ALA A 11 -6.48 0.16 22.82
N PHE A 12 -7.27 -0.49 21.96
CA PHE A 12 -8.55 0.05 21.48
C PHE A 12 -9.68 -0.73 22.13
N GLU A 13 -10.66 -0.03 22.68
CA GLU A 13 -11.92 -0.66 23.08
C GLU A 13 -12.75 -0.91 21.81
N LYS A 14 -13.28 -2.13 21.67
CA LYS A 14 -14.19 -2.43 20.56
C LYS A 14 -15.52 -1.73 20.82
N SER A 15 -15.95 -0.92 19.86
CA SER A 15 -17.32 -0.44 19.79
C SER A 15 -18.20 -1.56 19.24
N ASP A 16 -19.42 -1.72 19.80
CA ASP A 16 -20.47 -2.60 19.28
C ASP A 16 -20.98 -2.08 17.93
N ALA A 17 -20.17 -2.22 16.88
CA ALA A 17 -20.57 -1.92 15.51
C ALA A 17 -21.49 -3.04 14.98
N PRO A 18 -22.49 -2.70 14.14
CA PRO A 18 -23.38 -3.70 13.55
C PRO A 18 -22.60 -4.75 12.76
N GLU A 19 -22.98 -6.01 12.91
CA GLU A 19 -22.34 -7.13 12.22
C GLU A 19 -22.34 -6.92 10.70
N SER A 20 -21.15 -7.06 10.11
CA SER A 20 -20.96 -7.12 8.66
C SER A 20 -21.65 -8.36 8.08
N PRO A 21 -21.98 -8.38 6.77
CA PRO A 21 -22.88 -9.38 6.20
C PRO A 21 -22.42 -10.82 6.47
N ALA A 22 -23.37 -11.64 6.91
CA ALA A 22 -23.15 -13.05 7.20
C ALA A 22 -22.74 -13.82 5.93
N GLY A 23 -21.49 -14.30 5.87
CA GLY A 23 -21.01 -15.10 4.76
C GLY A 23 -19.49 -15.29 4.74
N LYS A 24 -19.01 -16.27 3.97
CA LYS A 24 -17.58 -16.43 3.70
C LYS A 24 -17.12 -15.34 2.73
N VAL A 25 -16.15 -14.52 3.14
CA VAL A 25 -15.49 -13.54 2.26
C VAL A 25 -14.33 -14.23 1.53
N PRO A 26 -14.38 -14.42 0.20
CA PRO A 26 -13.29 -15.03 -0.53
C PRO A 26 -12.10 -14.07 -0.66
N SER A 27 -10.88 -14.61 -0.58
CA SER A 27 -9.66 -13.83 -0.82
C SER A 27 -9.67 -13.21 -2.21
N GLN A 28 -9.25 -11.94 -2.29
CA GLN A 28 -9.04 -11.22 -3.56
C GLN A 28 -7.56 -11.23 -3.99
N LEU A 29 -6.68 -11.89 -3.23
CA LEU A 29 -5.27 -12.01 -3.57
C LEU A 29 -5.08 -12.89 -4.80
N ARG A 30 -4.26 -12.44 -5.75
CA ARG A 30 -4.06 -13.11 -7.05
C ARG A 30 -2.63 -13.57 -7.30
N GLN A 31 -1.71 -13.21 -6.39
CA GLN A 31 -0.29 -13.43 -6.56
C GLN A 31 0.40 -13.71 -5.22
N TRP A 32 1.54 -14.39 -5.30
CA TRP A 32 2.49 -14.59 -4.20
C TRP A 32 3.90 -14.69 -4.80
N PRO A 33 4.96 -14.13 -4.17
CA PRO A 33 4.97 -13.38 -2.91
C PRO A 33 4.34 -11.98 -3.04
N ILE A 34 4.11 -11.32 -1.89
CA ILE A 34 3.52 -9.97 -1.84
C ILE A 34 4.48 -8.89 -1.32
N GLN A 35 5.59 -9.29 -0.69
CA GLN A 35 6.59 -8.36 -0.16
C GLN A 35 7.32 -7.66 -1.30
N LEU A 36 7.37 -6.32 -1.31
CA LEU A 36 8.04 -5.53 -2.35
C LEU A 36 9.52 -5.96 -2.50
N HIS A 37 10.15 -6.34 -1.39
CA HIS A 37 11.51 -6.88 -1.38
C HIS A 37 11.65 -8.19 -2.18
N LEU A 38 10.62 -9.03 -2.23
CA LEU A 38 10.66 -10.34 -2.90
C LEU A 38 10.10 -10.31 -4.33
N VAL A 39 9.13 -9.44 -4.61
CA VAL A 39 8.49 -9.43 -5.94
C VAL A 39 9.43 -8.90 -7.02
N SER A 40 9.34 -9.48 -8.21
CA SER A 40 9.96 -8.94 -9.41
C SER A 40 8.97 -8.00 -10.12
N PRO A 41 9.38 -6.78 -10.52
CA PRO A 41 8.54 -5.92 -11.35
C PRO A 41 8.14 -6.58 -12.68
N GLN A 42 8.95 -7.49 -13.20
CA GLN A 42 8.66 -8.19 -14.46
C GLN A 42 7.64 -9.33 -14.32
N ALA A 43 7.13 -9.60 -13.11
CA ALA A 43 6.20 -10.69 -12.89
C ALA A 43 4.89 -10.49 -13.70
N PRO A 44 4.32 -11.56 -14.29
CA PRO A 44 3.18 -11.45 -15.21
C PRO A 44 1.95 -10.76 -14.61
N TYR A 45 1.73 -10.89 -13.30
CA TYR A 45 0.59 -10.27 -12.61
C TYR A 45 0.70 -8.74 -12.48
N PHE A 46 1.86 -8.13 -12.72
CA PHE A 46 2.00 -6.66 -12.77
C PHE A 46 1.82 -6.08 -14.18
N GLN A 47 1.88 -6.89 -15.23
CA GLN A 47 1.86 -6.43 -16.62
C GLN A 47 0.52 -5.73 -16.95
N GLY A 48 0.56 -4.42 -17.14
CA GLY A 48 -0.62 -3.60 -17.41
C GLY A 48 -1.68 -3.69 -16.31
N ALA A 49 -1.28 -3.95 -15.06
CA ALA A 49 -2.19 -4.09 -13.94
C ALA A 49 -2.48 -2.75 -13.25
N ASP A 50 -3.60 -2.66 -12.55
CA ASP A 50 -3.73 -1.73 -11.43
C ASP A 50 -3.01 -2.33 -10.21
N VAL A 51 -2.18 -1.54 -9.54
CA VAL A 51 -1.38 -2.01 -8.41
C VAL A 51 -1.74 -1.26 -7.13
N VAL A 52 -1.82 -2.00 -6.02
CA VAL A 52 -1.84 -1.47 -4.67
C VAL A 52 -0.46 -1.66 -4.04
N LEU A 53 0.12 -0.56 -3.58
CA LEU A 53 1.29 -0.55 -2.70
C LEU A 53 0.83 -0.25 -1.29
N ALA A 54 0.73 -1.27 -0.44
CA ALA A 54 0.22 -1.10 0.91
C ALA A 54 1.33 -1.06 1.95
N ALA A 55 1.22 -0.14 2.92
CA ALA A 55 1.96 -0.28 4.16
C ALA A 55 1.51 -1.55 4.88
N ASP A 56 2.46 -2.33 5.42
CA ASP A 56 2.20 -3.66 6.01
C ASP A 56 1.03 -3.71 7.00
N CYS A 57 0.84 -2.64 7.78
CA CYS A 57 -0.21 -2.58 8.80
C CYS A 57 -1.62 -2.34 8.23
N VAL A 58 -1.75 -1.78 7.02
CA VAL A 58 -3.06 -1.37 6.47
C VAL A 58 -4.02 -2.56 6.30
N PRO A 59 -3.60 -3.69 5.67
CA PRO A 59 -4.49 -4.84 5.52
C PRO A 59 -4.93 -5.45 6.85
N PHE A 60 -4.19 -5.23 7.94
CA PHE A 60 -4.53 -5.74 9.26
C PHE A 60 -5.40 -4.76 10.07
N ALA A 61 -5.28 -3.46 9.83
CA ALA A 61 -6.14 -2.46 10.46
C ALA A 61 -7.52 -2.39 9.80
N MET A 62 -7.59 -2.58 8.49
CA MET A 62 -8.82 -2.43 7.70
C MET A 62 -9.52 -3.78 7.50
N GLY A 63 -10.70 -3.94 8.10
CA GLY A 63 -11.46 -5.20 8.07
C GLY A 63 -11.79 -5.72 6.67
N ASP A 64 -12.16 -4.84 5.72
CA ASP A 64 -12.43 -5.20 4.31
C ASP A 64 -11.39 -4.63 3.34
N PHE A 65 -10.10 -4.80 3.64
CA PHE A 65 -9.03 -4.38 2.72
C PHE A 65 -9.14 -5.08 1.34
N HIS A 66 -9.50 -6.37 1.36
CA HIS A 66 -9.59 -7.16 0.14
C HIS A 66 -10.69 -6.66 -0.80
N GLY A 67 -11.89 -6.37 -0.28
CA GLY A 67 -13.00 -5.84 -1.05
C GLY A 67 -12.77 -4.39 -1.48
N ALA A 68 -12.29 -3.54 -0.57
CA ALA A 68 -12.15 -2.10 -0.81
C ALA A 68 -11.00 -1.74 -1.75
N TYR A 69 -9.83 -2.37 -1.60
CA TYR A 69 -8.62 -1.95 -2.32
C TYR A 69 -7.99 -3.04 -3.18
N LEU A 70 -8.04 -4.32 -2.78
CA LEU A 70 -7.32 -5.38 -3.49
C LEU A 70 -8.08 -5.94 -4.70
N LYS A 71 -9.42 -5.94 -4.67
CA LYS A 71 -10.25 -6.61 -5.69
C LYS A 71 -9.89 -6.15 -7.11
N GLY A 72 -9.46 -7.11 -7.92
CA GLY A 72 -9.07 -6.89 -9.32
C GLY A 72 -7.67 -6.31 -9.52
N LYS A 73 -6.93 -6.02 -8.45
CA LYS A 73 -5.60 -5.38 -8.48
C LYS A 73 -4.49 -6.35 -8.07
N SER A 74 -3.26 -6.01 -8.43
CA SER A 74 -2.06 -6.67 -7.92
C SER A 74 -1.55 -5.92 -6.69
N LEU A 75 -0.85 -6.60 -5.79
CA LEU A 75 -0.41 -6.09 -4.50
C LEU A 75 1.11 -6.22 -4.33
N ALA A 76 1.70 -5.15 -3.82
CA ALA A 76 2.99 -5.17 -3.14
C ALA A 76 2.82 -4.54 -1.76
N ILE A 77 3.51 -5.07 -0.75
CA ILE A 77 3.55 -4.49 0.60
C ILE A 77 4.98 -4.12 0.99
N ALA A 78 5.13 -3.06 1.77
CA ALA A 78 6.40 -2.63 2.34
C ALA A 78 6.17 -1.75 3.58
N CYS A 79 7.15 -1.74 4.48
CA CYS A 79 7.18 -0.87 5.65
C CYS A 79 8.52 -0.12 5.68
N PRO A 80 8.59 1.14 5.20
CA PRO A 80 9.86 1.87 5.08
C PRO A 80 10.57 2.13 6.41
N LYS A 81 9.88 1.91 7.54
CA LYS A 81 10.45 1.99 8.90
C LYS A 81 11.25 0.73 9.26
N LEU A 82 10.82 -0.43 8.77
CA LEU A 82 11.39 -1.74 9.14
C LEU A 82 12.31 -2.27 8.05
N ASP A 83 12.02 -1.92 6.80
CA ASP A 83 12.77 -2.37 5.65
C ASP A 83 14.10 -1.60 5.51
N GLY A 84 15.18 -2.33 5.25
CA GLY A 84 16.46 -1.76 4.80
C GLY A 84 16.46 -1.48 3.30
N ASP A 85 17.50 -0.78 2.82
CA ASP A 85 17.80 -0.61 1.39
C ASP A 85 16.64 -0.03 0.56
N GLN A 86 16.13 1.11 0.98
CA GLN A 86 14.98 1.79 0.36
C GLN A 86 15.22 2.15 -1.12
N GLU A 87 16.47 2.31 -1.52
CA GLU A 87 16.88 2.52 -2.91
C GLU A 87 16.40 1.39 -3.83
N ILE A 88 16.45 0.13 -3.36
CA ILE A 88 15.96 -1.04 -4.11
C ILE A 88 14.46 -0.91 -4.37
N TYR A 89 13.70 -0.33 -3.42
CA TYR A 89 12.27 -0.14 -3.60
C TYR A 89 11.95 0.93 -4.63
N VAL A 90 12.72 2.03 -4.65
CA VAL A 90 12.60 3.05 -5.69
C VAL A 90 12.85 2.44 -7.07
N GLU A 91 13.89 1.60 -7.21
CA GLU A 91 14.19 0.92 -8.47
C GLU A 91 13.09 -0.05 -8.90
N LYS A 92 12.56 -0.85 -7.97
CA LYS A 92 11.46 -1.78 -8.26
C LYS A 92 10.18 -1.06 -8.64
N LEU A 93 9.82 0.01 -7.94
CA LEU A 93 8.67 0.84 -8.26
C LEU A 93 8.83 1.48 -9.64
N ARG A 94 10.03 1.95 -9.99
CA ARG A 94 10.34 2.42 -11.34
C ARG A 94 10.18 1.31 -12.38
N GLY A 95 10.63 0.09 -12.10
CA GLY A 95 10.40 -1.08 -12.94
C GLY A 95 8.91 -1.42 -13.12
N LEU A 96 8.08 -1.20 -12.09
CA LEU A 96 6.62 -1.36 -12.23
C LEU A 96 6.04 -0.32 -13.20
N PHE A 97 6.53 0.92 -13.13
CA PHE A 97 6.10 1.97 -14.06
C PHE A 97 6.54 1.69 -15.49
N GLU A 98 7.82 1.39 -15.70
CA GLU A 98 8.45 1.31 -17.02
C GLU A 98 8.29 -0.05 -17.69
N ASP A 99 8.67 -1.12 -16.99
CA ASP A 99 8.75 -2.48 -17.55
C ASP A 99 7.39 -3.17 -17.48
N ALA A 100 6.77 -3.15 -16.30
CA ALA A 100 5.46 -3.76 -16.09
C ALA A 100 4.32 -2.90 -16.64
N LYS A 101 4.60 -1.63 -16.94
CA LYS A 101 3.66 -0.73 -17.61
C LYS A 101 2.31 -0.62 -16.89
N ILE A 102 2.33 -0.63 -15.56
CA ILE A 102 1.11 -0.59 -14.73
C ILE A 102 0.20 0.59 -15.12
N ASN A 103 -1.10 0.39 -14.98
CA ASN A 103 -2.12 1.39 -15.34
C ASN A 103 -2.24 2.47 -14.28
N SER A 104 -2.22 2.07 -13.00
CA SER A 104 -2.32 2.96 -11.85
C SER A 104 -1.60 2.37 -10.64
N LEU A 105 -1.20 3.25 -9.71
CA LEU A 105 -0.67 2.86 -8.41
C LEU A 105 -1.52 3.49 -7.30
N THR A 106 -2.10 2.67 -6.44
CA THR A 106 -2.77 3.12 -5.21
C THR A 106 -1.85 2.84 -4.03
N VAL A 107 -1.42 3.88 -3.32
CA VAL A 107 -0.54 3.77 -2.15
C VAL A 107 -1.39 3.92 -0.89
N THR A 108 -1.58 2.83 -0.14
CA THR A 108 -2.36 2.85 1.09
C THR A 108 -1.43 2.91 2.30
N ILE A 109 -1.52 3.96 3.10
CA ILE A 109 -0.62 4.22 4.24
C ILE A 109 -1.43 4.46 5.52
N MET A 110 -0.82 4.19 6.68
CA MET A 110 -1.40 4.56 7.97
C MET A 110 -1.24 6.06 8.24
N GLN A 111 -2.12 6.64 9.09
CA GLN A 111 -2.07 8.04 9.53
C GLN A 111 -0.76 8.45 10.23
N VAL A 112 0.04 7.47 10.66
CA VAL A 112 1.30 7.70 11.37
C VAL A 112 2.40 8.19 10.43
N PRO A 113 3.28 9.10 10.89
CA PRO A 113 4.25 9.76 10.03
C PRO A 113 5.24 8.80 9.36
N CYS A 114 5.56 7.66 9.98
CA CYS A 114 6.48 6.69 9.42
C CYS A 114 5.99 6.06 8.11
N CYS A 115 4.69 5.99 7.86
CA CYS A 115 4.17 5.42 6.61
C CYS A 115 4.21 6.41 5.43
N ARG A 116 4.39 7.71 5.67
CA ARG A 116 4.54 8.72 4.60
C ARG A 116 5.76 8.46 3.72
N GLY A 117 6.78 7.79 4.25
CA GLY A 117 7.96 7.38 3.49
C GLY A 117 7.59 6.51 2.28
N LEU A 118 6.56 5.66 2.38
CA LEU A 118 6.17 4.75 1.31
C LEU A 118 5.63 5.51 0.09
N LEU A 119 4.80 6.51 0.33
CA LEU A 119 4.36 7.44 -0.72
C LEU A 119 5.54 8.21 -1.30
N GLY A 120 6.48 8.63 -0.45
CA GLY A 120 7.72 9.30 -0.89
C GLY A 120 8.52 8.46 -1.90
N LEU A 121 8.72 7.17 -1.64
CA LEU A 121 9.42 6.24 -2.53
C LEU A 121 8.70 6.09 -3.87
N ALA A 122 7.36 5.94 -3.84
CA ALA A 122 6.54 5.86 -5.04
C ALA A 122 6.65 7.13 -5.89
N MET A 123 6.60 8.31 -5.26
CA MET A 123 6.73 9.58 -5.96
C MET A 123 8.15 9.82 -6.48
N GLN A 124 9.18 9.38 -5.75
CA GLN A 124 10.56 9.45 -6.22
C GLN A 124 10.78 8.57 -7.45
N ALA A 125 10.27 7.34 -7.43
CA ALA A 125 10.30 6.43 -8.57
C ALA A 125 9.54 7.00 -9.77
N LEU A 126 8.39 7.65 -9.55
CA LEU A 126 7.59 8.28 -10.60
C LEU A 126 8.31 9.48 -11.22
N LYS A 127 9.00 10.30 -10.41
CA LYS A 127 9.80 11.44 -10.88
C LYS A 127 10.98 10.98 -11.75
N GLY A 128 11.58 9.83 -11.43
CA GLY A 128 12.63 9.18 -12.22
C GLY A 128 12.13 8.32 -13.38
N SER A 129 10.81 8.29 -13.62
CA SER A 129 10.15 7.53 -14.69
C SER A 129 9.74 8.47 -15.84
N SER A 130 9.94 8.01 -17.06
CA SER A 130 9.43 8.61 -18.30
C SER A 130 7.91 8.51 -18.38
N ARG A 131 7.31 7.47 -17.79
CA ARG A 131 5.85 7.29 -17.72
C ARG A 131 5.22 8.10 -16.60
N LYS A 132 4.07 8.71 -16.89
CA LYS A 132 3.21 9.44 -15.95
C LYS A 132 2.05 8.56 -15.49
N VAL A 133 2.37 7.53 -14.72
CA VAL A 133 1.37 6.65 -14.12
C VAL A 133 0.58 7.42 -13.05
N PRO A 134 -0.77 7.42 -13.07
CA PRO A 134 -1.58 8.01 -12.01
C PRO A 134 -1.31 7.34 -10.67
N VAL A 135 -0.97 8.15 -9.65
CA VAL A 135 -0.76 7.69 -8.27
C VAL A 135 -1.86 8.23 -7.37
N LYS A 136 -2.56 7.34 -6.66
CA LYS A 136 -3.53 7.70 -5.62
C LYS A 136 -2.91 7.43 -4.25
N SER A 137 -3.05 8.36 -3.32
CA SER A 137 -2.72 8.19 -1.90
C SER A 137 -4.00 7.94 -1.10
N VAL A 138 -3.95 6.97 -0.19
CA VAL A 138 -5.03 6.64 0.75
C VAL A 138 -4.46 6.62 2.16
N ILE A 139 -4.98 7.46 3.04
CA ILE A 139 -4.57 7.53 4.43
C ILE A 139 -5.61 6.82 5.29
N VAL A 140 -5.16 5.80 6.03
CA VAL A 140 -5.99 4.95 6.88
C VAL A 140 -5.69 5.22 8.35
N SER A 141 -6.74 5.32 9.17
CA SER A 141 -6.63 5.51 10.60
C SER A 141 -6.04 4.28 11.29
N LEU A 142 -5.65 4.43 12.56
CA LEU A 142 -5.17 3.29 13.36
C LEU A 142 -6.26 2.23 13.63
N GLN A 143 -7.53 2.55 13.36
CA GLN A 143 -8.69 1.68 13.52
C GLN A 143 -9.27 1.21 12.16
N GLY A 144 -8.57 1.48 11.05
CA GLY A 144 -8.97 0.98 9.72
C GLY A 144 -9.92 1.88 8.93
N GLU A 145 -10.23 3.09 9.43
CA GLU A 145 -11.09 4.04 8.72
C GLU A 145 -10.30 4.83 7.67
N VAL A 146 -10.91 5.10 6.52
CA VAL A 146 -10.29 5.94 5.49
C VAL A 146 -10.45 7.40 5.88
N LEU A 147 -9.32 8.08 6.13
CA LEU A 147 -9.31 9.49 6.51
C LEU A 147 -9.23 10.42 5.31
N GLN A 148 -8.52 9.99 4.25
CA GLN A 148 -8.28 10.82 3.06
C GLN A 148 -7.97 9.92 1.85
N GLU A 149 -8.53 10.28 0.69
CA GLU A 149 -8.11 9.77 -0.62
C GLU A 149 -7.87 10.93 -1.57
N GLU A 150 -6.71 10.94 -2.22
CA GLU A 150 -6.37 11.98 -3.18
C GLU A 150 -5.44 11.47 -4.28
N TRP A 151 -5.51 12.09 -5.45
CA TRP A 151 -4.54 11.87 -6.52
C TRP A 151 -3.29 12.67 -6.22
N ALA A 152 -2.15 12.00 -6.09
CA ALA A 152 -0.87 12.66 -5.86
C ALA A 152 -0.41 13.33 -7.15
N SER A 153 -0.14 14.64 -7.09
CA SER A 153 0.52 15.37 -8.16
C SER A 153 2.04 15.23 -8.04
N ALA A 154 2.71 15.05 -9.18
CA ALA A 154 4.17 14.94 -9.28
C ALA A 154 4.87 16.30 -9.10
#